data_AF-A0A357NB57-F1
#
_entry.id   AF-A0A357NB57-F1
#
_cell.length_a   1.000
_cell.length_b   1.000
_cell.length_c   1.000
_cell.angle_alpha   90.00
_cell.angle_beta   90.00
_cell.angle_gamma   90.00
#
_symmetry.space_group_name_H-M   'P 1'
#
loop_
_entity.id
_entity.type
_entity.pdbx_description
1 polymer ?
#
loop_
_entity_poly.entity_id
_entity_poly.type
_entity_poly.pdbx_seq_one_letter_code
_entity_poly.pdbx_strand_id
1 'polypeptide(L)'
;MDMVNITIDGQQLQVPKTATILEAARLAGVKIPYLCYHPELRPEGACRVCVVEVKGARALAASCVYPVSEGLEVKTNTAAVRSARKAVVELLLANHPQDCLSCQRNQNCELQEIAADLGIREVRFEGEKKSFPMDMKNPSLVRDQNKCILCGRCIRACSERQGVHVYSFVNRGFRTTVAPAFEAGLDEAPCTYCGQCASVCPVAAIVEKDDTAAVWAAIADPKKHVVVQTAPAVRVALGEALGMDPGSIVTGKMVAALRRLGFDKVFDTDFTADLTILEEGNEFLERLTKGGTLPMITSCSPGWVNFIELMYPDLLGHLSTAKSPQQMFGALAKTYYPEKAGIDPKDIVSVSIMPCTA
;
A
#
# COMPACT_ATOMS: atom_id res chain seq x y z
N MET A 1 1.98 6.86 33.26
CA MET A 1 0.84 6.41 32.44
C MET A 1 0.00 5.52 33.34
N ASP A 2 -1.32 5.73 33.39
CA ASP A 2 -2.19 4.88 34.20
C ASP A 2 -2.22 3.48 33.58
N MET A 3 -1.83 2.49 34.38
CA MET A 3 -1.79 1.09 33.99
C MET A 3 -2.96 0.35 34.62
N VAL A 4 -3.52 -0.63 33.91
CA VAL A 4 -4.61 -1.47 34.42
C VAL A 4 -4.21 -2.95 34.35
N ASN A 5 -4.68 -3.73 35.33
CA ASN A 5 -4.48 -5.17 35.36
C ASN A 5 -5.64 -5.85 34.67
N ILE A 6 -5.33 -6.69 33.68
CA ILE A 6 -6.31 -7.46 32.92
C ILE A 6 -5.86 -8.92 32.83
N THR A 7 -6.78 -9.80 32.42
CA THR A 7 -6.49 -11.21 32.14
C THR A 7 -6.95 -11.56 30.74
N ILE A 8 -6.05 -12.10 29.91
CA ILE A 8 -6.36 -12.61 28.56
C ILE A 8 -5.98 -14.08 28.50
N ASP A 9 -6.95 -14.95 28.22
CA ASP A 9 -6.76 -16.41 28.15
C ASP A 9 -6.05 -17.00 29.40
N GLY A 10 -6.34 -16.44 30.57
CA GLY A 10 -5.75 -16.84 31.85
C GLY A 10 -4.40 -16.21 32.18
N GLN A 11 -3.79 -15.46 31.24
CA GLN A 11 -2.56 -14.72 31.49
C GLN A 11 -2.86 -13.34 32.06
N GLN A 12 -2.28 -13.01 33.21
CA GLN A 12 -2.37 -11.67 33.80
C GLN A 12 -1.34 -10.74 33.16
N LEU A 13 -1.77 -9.54 32.78
CA LEU A 13 -0.89 -8.54 32.21
C LEU A 13 -1.28 -7.13 32.66
N GLN A 14 -0.29 -6.26 32.71
CA GLN A 14 -0.46 -4.86 33.01
C GLN A 14 -0.28 -4.06 31.72
N VAL A 15 -1.29 -3.28 31.34
CA VAL A 15 -1.28 -2.51 30.08
C VAL A 15 -1.71 -1.07 30.29
N PRO A 16 -1.31 -0.13 29.40
CA PRO A 16 -1.81 1.24 29.45
C PRO A 16 -3.33 1.26 29.37
N LYS A 17 -3.98 2.08 30.19
CA LYS A 17 -5.45 2.25 30.19
C LYS A 17 -6.01 2.74 28.84
N THR A 18 -5.16 3.34 28.01
CA THR A 18 -5.49 3.80 26.65
C THR A 18 -5.51 2.68 25.61
N ALA A 19 -5.03 1.47 25.93
CA ALA A 19 -4.96 0.37 25.00
C ALA A 19 -6.34 -0.25 24.72
N THR A 20 -6.47 -0.84 23.54
CA THR A 20 -7.58 -1.72 23.18
C THR A 20 -7.28 -3.16 23.60
N ILE A 21 -8.32 -4.02 23.66
CA ILE A 21 -8.10 -5.46 23.87
C ILE A 21 -7.17 -6.05 22.80
N LEU A 22 -7.26 -5.60 21.54
CA LEU A 22 -6.41 -6.10 20.46
C LEU A 22 -4.93 -5.80 20.72
N GLU A 23 -4.61 -4.58 21.15
CA GLU A 23 -3.24 -4.18 21.48
C GLU A 23 -2.72 -4.91 22.72
N ALA A 24 -3.56 -5.05 23.74
CA ALA A 24 -3.22 -5.79 24.95
C ALA A 24 -2.97 -7.29 24.65
N ALA A 25 -3.78 -7.90 23.78
CA ALA A 25 -3.59 -9.28 23.35
C ALA A 25 -2.25 -9.50 22.64
N ARG A 26 -1.79 -8.53 21.83
CA ARG A 26 -0.46 -8.59 21.19
C ARG A 26 0.67 -8.60 22.22
N LEU A 27 0.55 -7.82 23.30
CA LEU A 27 1.52 -7.82 24.40
C LEU A 27 1.55 -9.16 25.14
N ALA A 28 0.41 -9.87 25.21
CA ALA A 28 0.31 -11.22 25.76
C ALA A 28 0.75 -12.34 24.78
N GLY A 29 1.24 -11.99 23.58
CA GLY A 29 1.58 -12.98 22.54
C GLY A 29 0.37 -13.69 21.93
N VAL A 30 -0.85 -13.17 22.10
CA VAL A 30 -2.09 -13.75 21.59
C VAL A 30 -2.45 -13.12 20.24
N LYS A 31 -2.42 -13.92 19.16
CA LYS A 31 -2.83 -13.50 17.81
C LYS A 31 -4.36 -13.48 17.69
N ILE A 32 -4.95 -12.29 17.69
CA ILE A 32 -6.36 -12.09 17.31
C ILE A 32 -6.41 -11.66 15.83
N PRO A 33 -7.17 -12.37 14.95
CA PRO A 33 -7.26 -12.00 13.54
C PRO A 33 -8.06 -10.70 13.35
N TYR A 34 -7.71 -9.93 12.32
CA TYR A 34 -8.40 -8.68 11.96
C TYR A 34 -8.30 -8.42 10.46
N LEU A 35 -9.30 -7.75 9.88
CA LEU A 35 -9.31 -7.36 8.45
C LEU A 35 -9.54 -5.86 8.24
N CYS A 36 -10.43 -5.21 9.00
CA CYS A 36 -10.64 -3.77 8.86
C CYS A 36 -9.69 -2.94 9.71
N TYR A 37 -9.11 -3.49 10.79
CA TYR A 37 -8.14 -2.75 11.61
C TYR A 37 -6.80 -2.64 10.90
N HIS A 38 -6.15 -1.47 11.00
CA HIS A 38 -4.77 -1.25 10.57
C HIS A 38 -4.09 -0.36 11.64
N PRO A 39 -2.85 -0.64 12.08
CA PRO A 39 -2.24 0.06 13.23
C PRO A 39 -2.15 1.59 13.07
N GLU A 40 -1.92 2.06 11.85
CA GLU A 40 -1.77 3.48 11.55
C GLU A 40 -3.03 4.08 10.90
N LEU A 41 -4.21 3.51 11.16
CA LEU A 41 -5.54 4.06 10.79
C LEU A 41 -6.47 4.02 12.01
N ARG A 42 -7.48 4.89 12.03
CA ARG A 42 -8.46 4.90 13.11
C ARG A 42 -9.28 3.59 13.15
N PRO A 43 -9.45 2.95 14.33
CA PRO A 43 -10.21 1.71 14.43
C PRO A 43 -11.73 1.97 14.37
N GLU A 44 -12.47 1.10 13.67
CA GLU A 44 -13.94 1.18 13.55
C GLU A 44 -14.68 -0.05 14.10
N GLY A 45 -14.05 -1.22 14.14
CA GLY A 45 -14.70 -2.46 14.59
C GLY A 45 -15.76 -3.03 13.64
N ALA A 46 -15.77 -2.60 12.37
CA ALA A 46 -16.82 -2.93 11.40
C ALA A 46 -16.83 -4.41 10.94
N CYS A 47 -15.68 -5.00 10.63
CA CYS A 47 -15.65 -6.35 10.03
C CYS A 47 -15.97 -7.50 11.00
N ARG A 48 -15.91 -7.27 12.31
CA ARG A 48 -16.17 -8.28 13.37
C ARG A 48 -15.30 -9.55 13.34
N VAL A 49 -14.20 -9.59 12.56
CA VAL A 49 -13.25 -10.73 12.61
C VAL A 49 -12.48 -10.78 13.94
N CYS A 50 -12.23 -9.63 14.56
CA CYS A 50 -11.49 -9.52 15.83
C CYS A 50 -12.34 -9.79 17.08
N VAL A 51 -13.51 -10.42 16.95
CA VAL A 51 -14.41 -10.63 18.08
C VAL A 51 -13.77 -11.51 19.16
N VAL A 52 -14.04 -11.18 20.43
CA VAL A 52 -13.59 -11.89 21.63
C VAL A 52 -14.72 -11.99 22.65
N GLU A 53 -14.60 -12.90 23.60
CA GLU A 53 -15.54 -13.03 24.71
C GLU A 53 -15.00 -12.26 25.92
N VAL A 54 -15.79 -11.30 26.43
CA VAL A 54 -15.46 -10.52 27.61
C VAL A 54 -16.37 -10.97 28.75
N LYS A 55 -15.79 -11.30 29.92
CA LYS A 55 -16.57 -11.75 31.07
C LYS A 55 -17.58 -10.67 31.50
N GLY A 56 -18.84 -11.06 31.65
CA GLY A 56 -19.94 -10.15 31.99
C GLY A 56 -20.55 -9.40 30.79
N ALA A 57 -19.96 -9.46 29.60
CA ALA A 57 -20.57 -8.91 28.40
C ALA A 57 -21.68 -9.84 27.87
N ARG A 58 -22.78 -9.25 27.38
CA ARG A 58 -23.92 -10.02 26.82
C ARG A 58 -23.63 -10.63 25.45
N ALA A 59 -22.69 -10.06 24.70
CA ALA A 59 -22.35 -10.45 23.34
C ALA A 59 -20.83 -10.38 23.14
N LEU A 60 -20.34 -11.01 22.07
CA LEU A 60 -18.94 -10.92 21.70
C LEU A 60 -18.55 -9.46 21.36
N ALA A 61 -17.41 -9.02 21.87
CA ALA A 61 -16.91 -7.65 21.69
C ALA A 61 -15.87 -7.60 20.56
N ALA A 62 -15.82 -6.52 19.79
CA ALA A 62 -14.75 -6.30 18.82
C ALA A 62 -13.49 -5.80 19.54
N SER A 63 -12.44 -6.62 19.58
CA SER A 63 -11.24 -6.31 20.38
C SER A 63 -10.51 -5.04 19.92
N CYS A 64 -10.62 -4.67 18.65
CA CYS A 64 -9.88 -3.55 18.06
C CYS A 64 -10.39 -2.16 18.45
N VAL A 65 -11.58 -2.07 19.06
CA VAL A 65 -12.17 -0.80 19.54
C VAL A 65 -12.55 -0.84 21.01
N TYR A 66 -12.53 -2.03 21.63
CA TYR A 66 -12.95 -2.19 23.01
C TYR A 66 -11.82 -1.75 23.96
N PRO A 67 -12.03 -0.73 24.80
CA PRO A 67 -11.01 -0.23 25.71
C PRO A 67 -10.77 -1.20 26.87
N VAL A 68 -9.54 -1.28 27.34
CA VAL A 68 -9.23 -2.05 28.56
C VAL A 68 -9.68 -1.32 29.83
N SER A 69 -10.01 -2.08 30.87
CA SER A 69 -10.37 -1.56 32.19
C SER A 69 -9.83 -2.47 33.29
N GLU A 70 -9.67 -1.95 34.50
CA GLU A 70 -9.19 -2.75 35.64
C GLU A 70 -10.06 -4.00 35.85
N GLY A 71 -9.41 -5.15 36.03
CA GLY A 71 -10.08 -6.44 36.26
C GLY A 71 -10.74 -7.04 35.01
N LEU A 72 -10.49 -6.52 33.80
CA LEU A 72 -11.06 -7.07 32.57
C LEU A 72 -10.57 -8.51 32.33
N GLU A 73 -11.49 -9.45 32.13
CA GLU A 73 -11.20 -10.84 31.76
C GLU A 73 -11.70 -11.14 30.35
N VAL A 74 -10.80 -11.60 29.47
CA VAL A 74 -11.06 -11.87 28.05
C VAL A 74 -10.68 -13.30 27.68
N LYS A 75 -11.52 -13.96 26.89
CA LYS A 75 -11.22 -15.24 26.24
C LYS A 75 -11.25 -15.07 24.73
N THR A 76 -10.17 -15.46 24.04
CA THR A 76 -10.00 -15.17 22.60
C THR A 76 -10.32 -16.34 21.68
N ASN A 77 -10.51 -17.54 22.24
CA ASN A 77 -10.62 -18.78 21.46
C ASN A 77 -11.76 -19.73 21.92
N THR A 78 -12.82 -19.21 22.54
CA THR A 78 -13.98 -20.04 22.93
C THR A 78 -14.71 -20.61 21.71
N ALA A 79 -15.54 -21.64 21.89
CA ALA A 79 -16.32 -22.23 20.80
C ALA A 79 -17.23 -21.19 20.11
N ALA A 80 -17.81 -20.26 20.89
CA ALA A 80 -18.61 -19.16 20.37
C ALA A 80 -17.76 -18.20 19.52
N VAL A 81 -16.57 -17.80 19.99
CA VAL A 81 -15.66 -16.91 19.25
C VAL A 81 -15.22 -17.55 17.93
N ARG A 82 -14.77 -18.81 17.96
CA ARG A 82 -14.34 -19.53 16.74
C ARG A 82 -15.47 -19.64 15.72
N SER A 83 -16.67 -19.99 16.17
CA SER A 83 -17.84 -20.11 15.30
C SER A 83 -18.24 -18.78 14.66
N ALA A 84 -18.22 -17.69 15.44
CA ALA A 84 -18.53 -16.35 14.95
C ALA A 84 -17.51 -15.87 13.90
N ARG A 85 -16.21 -16.02 14.18
CA ARG A 85 -15.15 -15.66 13.22
C ARG A 85 -15.27 -16.45 11.93
N LYS A 86 -15.48 -17.77 12.02
CA LYS A 86 -15.68 -18.64 10.85
C LYS A 86 -16.87 -18.18 10.02
N ALA A 87 -18.02 -17.91 10.64
CA ALA A 87 -19.20 -17.45 9.93
C ALA A 87 -18.99 -16.11 9.21
N VAL A 88 -18.33 -15.13 9.85
CA VAL A 88 -18.00 -13.85 9.23
C VAL A 88 -17.12 -14.03 8.00
N VAL A 89 -16.07 -14.85 8.10
CA VAL A 89 -15.13 -15.05 6.98
C VAL A 89 -15.78 -15.85 5.86
N GLU A 90 -16.61 -16.85 6.15
CA GLU A 90 -17.38 -17.56 5.13
C GLU A 90 -18.36 -16.62 4.39
N LEU A 91 -18.99 -15.66 5.07
CA LEU A 91 -19.85 -14.66 4.42
C LEU A 91 -19.06 -13.74 3.49
N LEU A 92 -17.84 -13.35 3.87
CA LEU A 92 -16.95 -12.60 2.98
C LEU A 92 -16.58 -13.45 1.75
N LEU A 93 -16.23 -14.72 1.95
CA LEU A 93 -15.85 -15.64 0.88
C LEU A 93 -17.01 -16.01 -0.05
N ALA A 94 -18.26 -16.00 0.43
CA ALA A 94 -19.44 -16.31 -0.37
C ALA A 94 -19.63 -15.33 -1.54
N ASN A 95 -19.19 -14.08 -1.38
CA ASN A 95 -19.32 -13.01 -2.36
C ASN A 95 -17.98 -12.66 -3.05
N HIS A 96 -16.87 -13.29 -2.63
CA HIS A 96 -15.51 -13.04 -3.13
C HIS A 96 -15.11 -14.09 -4.19
N PRO A 97 -14.44 -13.72 -5.29
CA PRO A 97 -13.92 -14.68 -6.27
C PRO A 97 -12.85 -15.59 -5.64
N GLN A 98 -12.82 -16.86 -6.05
CA GLN A 98 -11.90 -17.87 -5.53
C GLN A 98 -10.79 -18.19 -6.55
N ASP A 99 -10.18 -17.15 -7.11
CA ASP A 99 -9.15 -17.20 -8.16
C ASP A 99 -7.72 -17.07 -7.60
N CYS A 100 -7.50 -17.56 -6.37
CA CYS A 100 -6.28 -17.30 -5.59
C CYS A 100 -4.99 -17.68 -6.32
N LEU A 101 -5.01 -18.71 -7.17
CA LEU A 101 -3.83 -19.19 -7.91
C LEU A 101 -3.33 -18.20 -8.96
N SER A 102 -4.21 -17.36 -9.51
CA SER A 102 -3.88 -16.31 -10.48
C SER A 102 -3.89 -14.91 -9.86
N CYS A 103 -4.20 -14.80 -8.57
CA CYS A 103 -4.34 -13.53 -7.88
C CYS A 103 -2.95 -12.93 -7.53
N GLN A 104 -2.76 -11.63 -7.79
CA GLN A 104 -1.50 -10.93 -7.49
C GLN A 104 -1.13 -10.94 -5.99
N ARG A 105 -2.12 -11.08 -5.10
CA ARG A 105 -1.89 -11.22 -3.65
C ARG A 105 -1.77 -12.66 -3.16
N ASN A 106 -1.54 -13.63 -4.05
CA ASN A 106 -1.29 -14.99 -3.61
C ASN A 106 -0.11 -15.02 -2.63
N GLN A 107 -0.25 -15.76 -1.51
CA GLN A 107 0.73 -15.87 -0.43
C GLN A 107 0.92 -14.63 0.46
N ASN A 108 0.29 -13.49 0.18
CA ASN A 108 0.33 -12.29 1.04
C ASN A 108 -1.07 -11.65 1.25
N CYS A 109 -2.14 -12.42 1.02
CA CYS A 109 -3.52 -12.01 1.23
C CYS A 109 -3.98 -12.31 2.66
N GLU A 110 -4.36 -11.28 3.42
CA GLU A 110 -4.81 -11.43 4.82
C GLU A 110 -6.11 -12.25 4.91
N LEU A 111 -7.02 -12.14 3.94
CA LEU A 111 -8.23 -12.95 3.90
C LEU A 111 -7.93 -14.43 3.70
N GLN A 112 -6.97 -14.74 2.83
CA GLN A 112 -6.52 -16.11 2.56
C GLN A 112 -5.88 -16.72 3.81
N GLU A 113 -4.99 -15.97 4.48
CA GLU A 113 -4.34 -16.39 5.72
C GLU A 113 -5.38 -16.67 6.83
N ILE A 114 -6.31 -15.73 7.06
CA ILE A 114 -7.33 -15.89 8.10
C ILE A 114 -8.28 -17.06 7.80
N ALA A 115 -8.65 -17.26 6.53
CA ALA A 115 -9.47 -18.41 6.14
C ALA A 115 -8.76 -19.74 6.40
N ALA A 116 -7.45 -19.80 6.13
CA ALA A 116 -6.62 -20.96 6.42
C ALA A 116 -6.50 -21.21 7.94
N ASP A 117 -6.23 -20.16 8.74
CA ASP A 117 -6.12 -20.21 10.20
C ASP A 117 -7.41 -20.70 10.87
N LEU A 118 -8.58 -20.34 10.30
CA LEU A 118 -9.89 -20.77 10.79
C LEU A 118 -10.31 -22.17 10.29
N GLY A 119 -9.47 -22.84 9.48
CA GLY A 119 -9.76 -24.16 8.93
C GLY A 119 -10.95 -24.17 7.96
N ILE A 120 -11.17 -23.07 7.24
CA ILE A 120 -12.19 -23.03 6.18
C ILE A 120 -11.64 -23.78 4.97
N ARG A 121 -12.38 -24.81 4.56
CA ARG A 121 -12.08 -25.64 3.37
C ARG A 121 -13.24 -25.62 2.37
N GLU A 122 -14.44 -25.44 2.88
CA GLU A 122 -15.67 -25.28 2.12
C GLU A 122 -16.43 -24.08 2.70
N VAL A 123 -17.09 -23.31 1.83
CA VAL A 123 -17.90 -22.16 2.22
C VAL A 123 -19.35 -22.62 2.30
N ARG A 124 -19.94 -22.56 3.50
CA ARG A 124 -21.32 -23.02 3.75
C ARG A 124 -22.40 -22.16 3.10
N PHE A 125 -22.07 -20.90 2.81
CA PHE A 125 -23.01 -19.93 2.28
C PHE A 125 -22.83 -19.82 0.77
N GLU A 126 -23.92 -20.00 0.03
CA GLU A 126 -23.99 -19.63 -1.37
C GLU A 126 -24.50 -18.19 -1.47
N GLY A 127 -23.91 -17.41 -2.37
CA GLY A 127 -24.29 -16.02 -2.60
C GLY A 127 -24.01 -15.61 -4.03
N GLU A 128 -24.73 -14.59 -4.49
CA GLU A 128 -24.41 -13.93 -5.76
C GLU A 128 -23.00 -13.36 -5.64
N LYS A 129 -22.11 -13.68 -6.60
CA LYS A 129 -20.78 -13.09 -6.66
C LYS A 129 -20.87 -11.71 -7.27
N LYS A 130 -20.05 -10.79 -6.78
CA LYS A 130 -19.91 -9.47 -7.40
C LYS A 130 -19.47 -9.63 -8.87
N SER A 131 -20.02 -8.77 -9.71
CA SER A 131 -19.65 -8.69 -11.13
C SER A 131 -19.56 -7.22 -11.53
N PHE A 132 -18.36 -6.68 -11.45
CA PHE A 132 -18.01 -5.32 -11.84
C PHE A 132 -16.90 -5.35 -12.90
N PRO A 133 -16.89 -4.39 -13.83
CA PRO A 133 -15.75 -4.21 -14.72
C PRO A 133 -14.51 -3.83 -13.91
N MET A 134 -13.35 -4.31 -14.36
CA MET A 134 -12.07 -3.92 -13.79
C MET A 134 -11.72 -2.49 -14.25
N ASP A 135 -11.28 -1.65 -13.31
CA ASP A 135 -10.79 -0.30 -13.62
C ASP A 135 -9.27 -0.36 -13.77
N MET A 136 -8.82 -0.21 -15.02
CA MET A 136 -7.41 -0.22 -15.45
C MET A 136 -6.99 1.09 -16.12
N LYS A 137 -7.85 2.12 -16.10
CA LYS A 137 -7.60 3.38 -16.82
C LYS A 137 -6.53 4.21 -16.12
N ASN A 138 -6.46 4.11 -14.80
CA ASN A 138 -5.45 4.78 -14.01
C ASN A 138 -4.04 4.27 -14.37
N PRO A 139 -3.05 5.16 -14.55
CA PRO A 139 -1.71 4.76 -14.98
C PRO A 139 -0.94 3.99 -13.91
N SER A 140 -1.31 4.13 -12.64
CA SER A 140 -0.54 3.67 -11.49
C SER A 140 -1.18 2.52 -10.73
N LEU A 141 -2.52 2.45 -10.76
CA LEU A 141 -3.32 1.56 -9.92
C LEU A 141 -4.37 0.82 -10.74
N VAL A 142 -4.61 -0.42 -10.38
CA VAL A 142 -5.69 -1.25 -10.93
C VAL A 142 -6.67 -1.58 -9.81
N ARG A 143 -7.97 -1.45 -10.10
CA ARG A 143 -9.03 -1.72 -9.13
C ARG A 143 -9.96 -2.83 -9.61
N ASP A 144 -10.14 -3.81 -8.74
CA ASP A 144 -11.07 -4.92 -8.93
C ASP A 144 -12.08 -4.96 -7.76
N GLN A 145 -13.26 -4.39 -8.00
CA GLN A 145 -14.33 -4.34 -6.98
C GLN A 145 -14.88 -5.72 -6.65
N ASN A 146 -14.68 -6.72 -7.51
CA ASN A 146 -15.11 -8.10 -7.23
C ASN A 146 -14.35 -8.68 -6.04
N LYS A 147 -13.09 -8.25 -5.84
CA LYS A 147 -12.23 -8.68 -4.73
C LYS A 147 -12.43 -7.83 -3.46
N CYS A 148 -13.16 -6.73 -3.53
CA CYS A 148 -13.33 -5.82 -2.40
C CYS A 148 -14.20 -6.44 -1.29
N ILE A 149 -13.68 -6.46 -0.06
CA ILE A 149 -14.39 -6.94 1.15
C ILE A 149 -15.02 -5.82 1.99
N LEU A 150 -15.08 -4.60 1.45
CA LEU A 150 -15.68 -3.42 2.13
C LEU A 150 -15.07 -3.12 3.51
N CYS A 151 -13.76 -3.37 3.69
CA CYS A 151 -13.09 -3.16 4.98
C CYS A 151 -12.85 -1.68 5.34
N GLY A 152 -13.00 -0.75 4.38
CA GLY A 152 -12.84 0.69 4.59
C GLY A 152 -11.39 1.17 4.77
N ARG A 153 -10.38 0.29 4.79
CA ARG A 153 -8.97 0.69 4.97
C ARG A 153 -8.49 1.69 3.91
N CYS A 154 -8.82 1.45 2.64
CA CYS A 154 -8.46 2.35 1.54
C CYS A 154 -9.10 3.73 1.65
N ILE A 155 -10.36 3.81 2.09
CA ILE A 155 -11.07 5.08 2.35
C ILE A 155 -10.31 5.86 3.43
N ARG A 156 -10.09 5.23 4.59
CA ARG A 156 -9.40 5.86 5.71
C ARG A 156 -7.96 6.23 5.40
N ALA A 157 -7.21 5.42 4.68
CA ALA A 157 -5.85 5.79 4.28
C ALA A 157 -5.84 7.03 3.37
N CYS A 158 -6.79 7.12 2.44
CA CYS A 158 -6.92 8.27 1.55
C CYS A 158 -7.39 9.54 2.28
N SER A 159 -8.29 9.42 3.27
CA SER A 159 -8.78 10.57 4.03
C SER A 159 -7.86 10.98 5.19
N GLU A 160 -7.47 10.04 6.05
CA GLU A 160 -6.77 10.32 7.31
C GLU A 160 -5.28 10.60 7.12
N ARG A 161 -4.65 10.00 6.09
CA ARG A 161 -3.21 10.19 5.84
C ARG A 161 -2.93 11.17 4.72
N GLN A 162 -3.63 11.02 3.60
CA GLN A 162 -3.37 11.83 2.42
C GLN A 162 -4.21 13.11 2.40
N GLY A 163 -5.36 13.14 3.07
CA GLY A 163 -6.25 14.31 3.07
C GLY A 163 -6.94 14.57 1.73
N VAL A 164 -6.95 13.60 0.80
CA VAL A 164 -7.48 13.79 -0.56
C VAL A 164 -8.95 13.35 -0.67
N HIS A 165 -9.40 12.41 0.17
CA HIS A 165 -10.79 11.97 0.24
C HIS A 165 -11.38 11.43 -1.08
N VAL A 166 -10.56 10.73 -1.88
CA VAL A 166 -10.98 10.19 -3.19
C VAL A 166 -12.13 9.18 -3.08
N TYR A 167 -12.16 8.35 -2.03
CA TYR A 167 -13.09 7.24 -1.91
C TYR A 167 -14.15 7.46 -0.85
N SER A 168 -15.34 6.89 -1.08
CA SER A 168 -16.37 6.70 -0.05
C SER A 168 -17.09 5.36 -0.25
N PHE A 169 -17.88 4.96 0.74
CA PHE A 169 -18.89 3.93 0.54
C PHE A 169 -20.07 4.54 -0.21
N VAL A 170 -20.38 3.98 -1.37
CA VAL A 170 -21.56 4.35 -2.17
C VAL A 170 -22.58 3.23 -2.12
N ASN A 171 -23.84 3.55 -2.41
CA ASN A 171 -24.98 2.61 -2.35
C ASN A 171 -25.19 2.00 -0.95
N ARG A 172 -26.06 0.99 -0.83
CA ARG A 172 -26.43 0.35 0.45
C ARG A 172 -26.62 -1.16 0.31
N GLY A 173 -26.43 -1.88 1.42
CA GLY A 173 -26.65 -3.33 1.50
C GLY A 173 -25.71 -4.10 0.57
N PHE A 174 -26.22 -5.09 -0.14
CA PHE A 174 -25.43 -5.89 -1.08
C PHE A 174 -24.85 -5.09 -2.25
N ARG A 175 -25.40 -3.92 -2.55
CA ARG A 175 -24.93 -3.03 -3.62
C ARG A 175 -23.82 -2.08 -3.17
N THR A 176 -23.42 -2.10 -1.90
CA THR A 176 -22.37 -1.20 -1.42
C THR A 176 -21.05 -1.47 -2.12
N THR A 177 -20.43 -0.42 -2.65
CA THR A 177 -19.10 -0.44 -3.27
C THR A 177 -18.25 0.69 -2.72
N VAL A 178 -16.93 0.61 -2.94
CA VAL A 178 -16.00 1.70 -2.62
C VAL A 178 -15.69 2.42 -3.92
N ALA A 179 -16.15 3.65 -4.10
CA ALA A 179 -15.99 4.38 -5.35
C ALA A 179 -15.69 5.87 -5.12
N PRO A 180 -15.07 6.54 -6.11
CA PRO A 180 -15.06 7.99 -6.19
C PRO A 180 -16.45 8.59 -6.35
N ALA A 181 -16.53 9.92 -6.27
CA ALA A 181 -17.76 10.66 -6.55
C ALA A 181 -18.31 10.29 -7.93
N PHE A 182 -19.64 10.15 -8.01
CA PHE A 182 -20.36 9.75 -9.23
C PHE A 182 -19.94 8.39 -9.80
N GLU A 183 -19.30 7.53 -9.00
CA GLU A 183 -18.74 6.25 -9.44
C GLU A 183 -17.74 6.39 -10.61
N ALA A 184 -17.07 7.54 -10.69
CA ALA A 184 -16.07 7.82 -11.72
C ALA A 184 -14.85 6.89 -11.61
N GLY A 185 -14.11 6.79 -12.73
CA GLY A 185 -12.81 6.12 -12.76
C GLY A 185 -11.77 6.85 -11.91
N LEU A 186 -10.74 6.14 -11.46
CA LEU A 186 -9.69 6.78 -10.63
C LEU A 186 -8.85 7.79 -11.42
N ASP A 187 -8.82 7.67 -12.75
CA ASP A 187 -8.25 8.62 -13.70
C ASP A 187 -9.04 9.93 -13.83
N GLU A 188 -10.33 9.91 -13.52
CA GLU A 188 -11.23 11.07 -13.58
C GLU A 188 -11.45 11.73 -12.21
N ALA A 189 -11.01 11.06 -11.14
CA ALA A 189 -11.09 11.55 -9.76
C ALA A 189 -9.84 12.38 -9.42
N PRO A 190 -9.90 13.27 -8.40
CA PRO A 190 -8.75 14.02 -7.91
C PRO A 190 -7.78 13.11 -7.13
N CYS A 191 -7.26 12.07 -7.78
CA CYS A 191 -6.34 11.10 -7.20
C CYS A 191 -4.90 11.52 -7.47
N THR A 192 -4.06 11.44 -6.43
CA THR A 192 -2.62 11.74 -6.54
C THR A 192 -1.78 10.54 -6.96
N TYR A 193 -2.42 9.39 -7.20
CA TYR A 193 -1.78 8.12 -7.59
C TYR A 193 -0.79 7.53 -6.58
N CYS A 194 -0.73 8.04 -5.35
CA CYS A 194 0.26 7.65 -4.33
C CYS A 194 0.24 6.19 -3.85
N GLY A 195 -0.77 5.39 -4.23
CA GLY A 195 -0.88 3.97 -3.89
C GLY A 195 -1.09 3.62 -2.43
N GLN A 196 -1.28 4.60 -1.53
CA GLN A 196 -1.53 4.33 -0.11
C GLN A 196 -2.80 3.52 0.15
N CYS A 197 -3.76 3.55 -0.79
CA CYS A 197 -4.93 2.70 -0.74
C CYS A 197 -4.65 1.25 -1.11
N ALA A 198 -3.70 1.00 -2.02
CA ALA A 198 -3.25 -0.34 -2.40
C ALA A 198 -2.41 -0.96 -1.28
N SER A 199 -1.51 -0.20 -0.66
CA SER A 199 -0.62 -0.69 0.40
C SER A 199 -1.38 -1.25 1.62
N VAL A 200 -2.50 -0.62 2.00
CA VAL A 200 -3.32 -1.05 3.15
C VAL A 200 -4.42 -2.07 2.78
N CYS A 201 -4.58 -2.39 1.50
CA CYS A 201 -5.65 -3.28 1.05
C CYS A 201 -5.34 -4.73 1.48
N PRO A 202 -6.21 -5.40 2.28
CA PRO A 202 -5.94 -6.75 2.79
C PRO A 202 -6.10 -7.85 1.73
N VAL A 203 -6.55 -7.47 0.52
CA VAL A 203 -6.93 -8.34 -0.61
C VAL A 203 -6.51 -7.65 -1.92
N ALA A 204 -6.61 -8.33 -3.06
CA ALA A 204 -6.23 -7.74 -4.35
C ALA A 204 -7.35 -6.88 -4.99
N ALA A 205 -8.03 -6.05 -4.18
CA ALA A 205 -9.07 -5.16 -4.70
C ALA A 205 -8.51 -3.85 -5.27
N ILE A 206 -7.34 -3.42 -4.76
CA ILE A 206 -6.56 -2.31 -5.29
C ILE A 206 -5.10 -2.76 -5.26
N VAL A 207 -4.46 -2.73 -6.42
CA VAL A 207 -3.08 -3.15 -6.64
C VAL A 207 -2.38 -2.14 -7.54
N GLU A 208 -1.05 -2.14 -7.52
CA GLU A 208 -0.24 -1.43 -8.48
C GLU A 208 -0.45 -1.97 -9.90
N LYS A 209 -0.25 -1.10 -10.89
CA LYS A 209 -0.20 -1.54 -12.29
C LYS A 209 1.07 -2.35 -12.52
N ASP A 210 0.90 -3.54 -13.09
CA ASP A 210 2.00 -4.48 -13.30
C ASP A 210 2.63 -4.29 -14.69
N ASP A 211 3.86 -3.77 -14.72
CA ASP A 211 4.67 -3.61 -15.93
C ASP A 211 5.67 -4.76 -16.15
N THR A 212 5.63 -5.82 -15.33
CA THR A 212 6.61 -6.92 -15.36
C THR A 212 6.70 -7.58 -16.73
N ALA A 213 5.56 -7.82 -17.39
CA ALA A 213 5.54 -8.43 -18.72
C ALA A 213 6.21 -7.54 -19.79
N ALA A 214 6.02 -6.22 -19.71
CA ALA A 214 6.65 -5.27 -20.64
C ALA A 214 8.17 -5.22 -20.43
N VAL A 215 8.62 -5.29 -19.18
CA VAL A 215 10.06 -5.36 -18.84
C VAL A 215 10.68 -6.65 -19.36
N TRP A 216 10.02 -7.80 -19.19
CA TRP A 216 10.52 -9.06 -19.75
C TRP A 216 10.61 -9.04 -21.28
N ALA A 217 9.60 -8.46 -21.95
CA ALA A 217 9.63 -8.30 -23.39
C ALA A 217 10.80 -7.42 -23.85
N ALA A 218 11.11 -6.35 -23.11
CA ALA A 218 12.26 -5.49 -23.40
C ALA A 218 13.60 -6.22 -23.21
N ILE A 219 13.76 -6.97 -22.12
CA ILE A 219 14.99 -7.75 -21.84
C ILE A 219 15.19 -8.86 -22.87
N ALA A 220 14.11 -9.45 -23.37
CA ALA A 220 14.17 -10.52 -24.36
C ALA A 220 14.45 -10.02 -25.78
N ASP A 221 14.33 -8.73 -26.07
CA ASP A 221 14.59 -8.16 -27.40
C ASP A 221 16.11 -7.90 -27.58
N PRO A 222 16.81 -8.69 -28.41
CA PRO A 222 18.26 -8.54 -28.61
C PRO A 222 18.64 -7.23 -29.32
N LYS A 223 17.67 -6.47 -29.86
CA LYS A 223 17.90 -5.16 -30.46
C LYS A 223 17.85 -4.04 -29.43
N LYS A 224 17.40 -4.31 -28.21
CA LYS A 224 17.28 -3.33 -27.14
C LYS A 224 18.47 -3.40 -26.20
N HIS A 225 18.83 -2.22 -25.71
CA HIS A 225 19.79 -2.05 -24.62
C HIS A 225 19.02 -1.59 -23.38
N VAL A 226 18.73 -2.52 -22.48
CA VAL A 226 17.85 -2.30 -21.33
C VAL A 226 18.67 -1.86 -20.13
N VAL A 227 18.46 -0.61 -19.73
CA VAL A 227 19.06 -0.05 -18.52
C VAL A 227 18.05 0.00 -17.40
N VAL A 228 18.51 -0.22 -16.17
CA VAL A 228 17.67 -0.09 -14.97
C VAL A 228 18.28 0.88 -13.98
N GLN A 229 17.44 1.75 -13.40
CA GLN A 229 17.79 2.54 -12.22
C GLN A 229 17.01 2.05 -10.99
N THR A 230 17.65 2.08 -9.82
CA THR A 230 17.01 1.72 -8.55
C THR A 230 16.91 2.93 -7.63
N ALA A 231 15.76 3.15 -7.01
CA ALA A 231 15.58 4.24 -6.06
C ALA A 231 16.31 3.98 -4.72
N PRO A 232 16.59 5.04 -3.93
CA PRO A 232 17.26 4.92 -2.64
C PRO A 232 16.61 3.89 -1.71
N ALA A 233 15.28 3.96 -1.52
CA ALA A 233 14.60 3.12 -0.52
C ALA A 233 14.51 1.63 -0.91
N VAL A 234 14.63 1.29 -2.19
CA VAL A 234 14.52 -0.12 -2.65
C VAL A 234 15.61 -0.98 -2.02
N ARG A 235 16.83 -0.43 -1.88
CA ARG A 235 17.99 -1.16 -1.35
C ARG A 235 17.88 -1.52 0.13
N VAL A 236 16.95 -0.93 0.87
CA VAL A 236 16.71 -1.21 2.30
C VAL A 236 15.39 -1.93 2.57
N ALA A 237 14.43 -1.86 1.65
CA ALA A 237 13.13 -2.51 1.77
C ALA A 237 13.06 -3.89 1.10
N LEU A 238 13.77 -4.09 -0.02
CA LEU A 238 13.69 -5.33 -0.80
C LEU A 238 14.07 -6.60 0.01
N GLY A 239 14.95 -6.45 1.01
CA GLY A 239 15.37 -7.55 1.86
C GLY A 239 14.21 -8.20 2.64
N GLU A 240 13.21 -7.41 3.06
CA GLU A 240 12.08 -7.89 3.85
C GLU A 240 11.25 -8.92 3.09
N ALA A 241 11.00 -8.66 1.80
CA ALA A 241 10.30 -9.59 0.92
C ALA A 241 11.07 -10.89 0.66
N LEU A 242 12.38 -10.91 0.96
CA LEU A 242 13.27 -12.07 0.83
C LEU A 242 13.54 -12.74 2.18
N GLY A 243 12.78 -12.39 3.24
CA GLY A 243 12.90 -12.98 4.57
C GLY A 243 14.07 -12.44 5.40
N MET A 244 14.64 -11.28 5.02
CA MET A 244 15.64 -10.59 5.83
C MET A 244 14.97 -9.64 6.84
N ASP A 245 15.67 -9.27 7.90
CA ASP A 245 15.16 -8.34 8.90
C ASP A 245 14.90 -6.94 8.31
N PRO A 246 13.87 -6.21 8.80
CA PRO A 246 13.61 -4.83 8.39
C PRO A 246 14.83 -3.91 8.52
N GLY A 247 15.07 -3.09 7.48
CA GLY A 247 16.24 -2.22 7.40
C GLY A 247 17.53 -2.89 6.92
N SER A 248 17.48 -4.16 6.52
CA SER A 248 18.62 -4.86 5.91
C SER A 248 19.06 -4.19 4.60
N ILE A 249 20.35 -3.83 4.51
CA ILE A 249 20.93 -3.23 3.29
C ILE A 249 21.28 -4.35 2.28
N VAL A 250 20.63 -4.32 1.11
CA VAL A 250 20.78 -5.34 0.06
C VAL A 250 21.33 -4.81 -1.26
N THR A 251 21.95 -3.63 -1.28
CA THR A 251 22.43 -2.94 -2.50
C THR A 251 23.22 -3.85 -3.45
N GLY A 252 24.29 -4.50 -2.97
CA GLY A 252 25.13 -5.36 -3.81
C GLY A 252 24.39 -6.60 -4.33
N LYS A 253 23.50 -7.18 -3.51
CA LYS A 253 22.68 -8.35 -3.88
C LYS A 253 21.65 -7.97 -4.95
N MET A 254 20.99 -6.82 -4.78
CA MET A 254 20.05 -6.26 -5.74
C MET A 254 20.71 -6.02 -7.10
N VAL A 255 21.87 -5.35 -7.13
CA VAL A 255 22.61 -5.11 -8.38
C VAL A 255 23.03 -6.43 -9.04
N ALA A 256 23.50 -7.40 -8.26
CA ALA A 256 23.86 -8.72 -8.79
C ALA A 256 22.64 -9.47 -9.36
N ALA A 257 21.48 -9.38 -8.71
CA ALA A 257 20.24 -9.97 -9.18
C ALA A 257 19.78 -9.33 -10.50
N LEU A 258 19.78 -8.00 -10.60
CA LEU A 258 19.39 -7.28 -11.82
C LEU A 258 20.27 -7.67 -13.02
N ARG A 259 21.59 -7.82 -12.82
CA ARG A 259 22.47 -8.33 -13.88
C ARG A 259 22.12 -9.75 -14.29
N ARG A 260 21.78 -10.62 -13.34
CA ARG A 260 21.36 -12.01 -13.63
C ARG A 260 20.00 -12.09 -14.31
N LEU A 261 19.12 -11.11 -14.09
CA LEU A 261 17.82 -11.01 -14.76
C LEU A 261 17.94 -10.59 -16.23
N GLY A 262 19.09 -10.07 -16.65
CA GLY A 262 19.37 -9.75 -18.06
C GLY A 262 19.43 -8.25 -18.38
N PHE A 263 19.46 -7.36 -17.38
CA PHE A 263 19.69 -5.93 -17.65
C PHE A 263 21.13 -5.67 -18.11
N ASP A 264 21.30 -4.93 -19.21
CA ASP A 264 22.60 -4.61 -19.80
C ASP A 264 23.42 -3.66 -18.92
N LYS A 265 22.74 -2.70 -18.28
CA LYS A 265 23.33 -1.83 -17.26
C LYS A 265 22.40 -1.55 -16.10
N VAL A 266 23.01 -1.53 -14.91
CA VAL A 266 22.38 -1.16 -13.65
C VAL A 266 22.99 0.16 -13.20
N PHE A 267 22.15 1.18 -13.08
CA PHE A 267 22.45 2.51 -12.59
C PHE A 267 21.74 2.76 -11.25
N ASP A 268 22.12 3.85 -10.60
CA ASP A 268 21.59 4.25 -9.30
C ASP A 268 20.90 5.61 -9.43
N THR A 269 19.66 5.70 -8.95
CA THR A 269 18.90 6.97 -8.98
C THR A 269 19.55 8.02 -8.07
N ASP A 270 20.33 7.61 -7.07
CA ASP A 270 21.05 8.50 -6.15
C ASP A 270 21.96 9.47 -6.94
N PHE A 271 22.59 9.01 -8.03
CA PHE A 271 23.42 9.87 -8.88
C PHE A 271 22.62 11.03 -9.48
N THR A 272 21.41 10.74 -9.95
CA THR A 272 20.53 11.78 -10.49
C THR A 272 19.78 12.56 -9.42
N ALA A 273 19.71 12.05 -8.18
CA ALA A 273 19.29 12.85 -7.05
C ALA A 273 20.32 13.94 -6.74
N ASP A 274 21.61 13.64 -6.82
CA ASP A 274 22.66 14.67 -6.70
C ASP A 274 22.49 15.77 -7.77
N LEU A 275 22.14 15.39 -9.01
CA LEU A 275 21.86 16.36 -10.07
C LEU A 275 20.60 17.18 -9.81
N THR A 276 19.53 16.57 -9.29
CA THR A 276 18.35 17.32 -8.86
C THR A 276 18.72 18.36 -7.82
N ILE A 277 19.57 18.01 -6.84
CA ILE A 277 20.05 18.96 -5.82
C ILE A 277 20.87 20.10 -6.43
N LEU A 278 21.71 19.83 -7.43
CA LEU A 278 22.49 20.88 -8.11
C LEU A 278 21.56 21.90 -8.79
N GLU A 279 20.58 21.43 -9.55
CA GLU A 279 19.65 22.31 -10.27
C GLU A 279 18.71 23.04 -9.32
N GLU A 280 18.10 22.32 -8.38
CA GLU A 280 17.16 22.87 -7.41
C GLU A 280 17.85 23.85 -6.44
N GLY A 281 19.08 23.55 -6.02
CA GLY A 281 19.89 24.45 -5.21
C GLY A 281 20.28 25.73 -5.95
N ASN A 282 20.66 25.62 -7.23
CA ASN A 282 20.97 26.79 -8.05
C ASN A 282 19.71 27.65 -8.29
N GLU A 283 18.57 27.03 -8.59
CA GLU A 283 17.29 27.71 -8.73
C GLU A 283 16.87 28.43 -7.43
N PHE A 284 17.04 27.78 -6.28
CA PHE A 284 16.75 28.40 -4.99
C PHE A 284 17.58 29.66 -4.76
N LEU A 285 18.89 29.59 -4.99
CA LEU A 285 19.79 30.73 -4.84
C LEU A 285 19.42 31.86 -5.81
N GLU A 286 19.03 31.54 -7.03
CA GLU A 286 18.54 32.52 -8.00
C GLU A 286 17.26 33.21 -7.52
N ARG A 287 16.24 32.44 -7.10
CA ARG A 287 14.97 32.99 -6.57
C ARG A 287 15.20 33.86 -5.33
N LEU A 288 16.11 33.43 -4.45
CA LEU A 288 16.43 34.15 -3.21
C LEU A 288 17.18 35.47 -3.46
N THR A 289 18.14 35.48 -4.38
CA THR A 289 19.05 36.63 -4.57
C THR A 289 18.56 37.63 -5.61
N LYS A 290 17.86 37.18 -6.66
CA LYS A 290 17.39 38.03 -7.76
C LYS A 290 15.91 38.40 -7.66
N GLY A 291 15.20 37.86 -6.68
CA GLY A 291 13.76 38.04 -6.49
C GLY A 291 12.96 37.10 -7.40
N GLY A 292 12.46 36.01 -6.81
CA GLY A 292 11.57 35.04 -7.43
C GLY A 292 10.50 34.53 -6.48
N THR A 293 9.66 33.61 -6.95
CA THR A 293 8.54 33.05 -6.17
C THR A 293 9.05 32.20 -5.00
N LEU A 294 8.72 32.62 -3.78
CA LEU A 294 9.06 31.95 -2.52
C LEU A 294 7.81 31.75 -1.65
N PRO A 295 7.71 30.67 -0.85
CA PRO A 295 8.71 29.62 -0.66
C PRO A 295 8.90 28.75 -1.90
N MET A 296 10.11 28.25 -2.13
CA MET A 296 10.35 27.23 -3.16
C MET A 296 10.01 25.85 -2.59
N ILE A 297 9.30 25.05 -3.37
CA ILE A 297 8.77 23.75 -2.97
C ILE A 297 9.37 22.70 -3.90
N THR A 298 9.76 21.55 -3.34
CA THR A 298 10.30 20.44 -4.14
C THR A 298 9.28 19.89 -5.13
N SER A 299 9.77 19.41 -6.28
CA SER A 299 8.97 18.88 -7.40
C SER A 299 9.25 17.39 -7.68
N CYS A 300 10.06 16.74 -6.84
CA CYS A 300 10.56 15.39 -7.11
C CYS A 300 9.54 14.27 -6.84
N SER A 301 8.50 14.54 -6.03
CA SER A 301 7.44 13.58 -5.71
C SER A 301 6.25 13.77 -6.65
N PRO A 302 5.93 12.78 -7.52
CA PRO A 302 4.82 12.91 -8.46
C PRO A 302 3.46 13.01 -7.75
N GLY A 303 3.28 12.28 -6.63
CA GLY A 303 2.06 12.39 -5.83
C GLY A 303 1.86 13.78 -5.23
N TRP A 304 2.95 14.48 -4.91
CA TRP A 304 2.90 15.88 -4.45
C TRP A 304 2.60 16.85 -5.59
N VAL A 305 3.24 16.67 -6.75
CA VAL A 305 2.96 17.49 -7.95
C VAL A 305 1.48 17.38 -8.34
N ASN A 306 0.95 16.16 -8.46
CA ASN A 306 -0.47 15.92 -8.72
C ASN A 306 -1.37 16.58 -7.65
N PHE A 307 -0.97 16.53 -6.38
CA PHE A 307 -1.72 17.16 -5.30
C PHE A 307 -1.80 18.68 -5.46
N ILE A 308 -0.70 19.35 -5.80
CA ILE A 308 -0.72 20.79 -6.09
C ILE A 308 -1.59 21.06 -7.32
N GLU A 309 -1.39 20.35 -8.42
CA GLU A 309 -2.15 20.57 -9.66
C GLU A 309 -3.67 20.49 -9.44
N LEU A 310 -4.10 19.51 -8.64
CA LEU A 310 -5.52 19.25 -8.39
C LEU A 310 -6.12 20.15 -7.30
N MET A 311 -5.37 20.42 -6.22
CA MET A 311 -5.93 21.02 -5.00
C MET A 311 -5.45 22.45 -4.76
N TYR A 312 -4.27 22.82 -5.26
CA TYR A 312 -3.63 24.12 -5.03
C TYR A 312 -2.96 24.68 -6.31
N PRO A 313 -3.67 24.77 -7.44
CA PRO A 313 -3.06 25.15 -8.72
C PRO A 313 -2.39 26.54 -8.69
N ASP A 314 -2.88 27.45 -7.85
CA ASP A 314 -2.27 28.77 -7.66
C ASP A 314 -0.84 28.70 -7.07
N LEU A 315 -0.46 27.58 -6.46
CA LEU A 315 0.87 27.34 -5.91
C LEU A 315 1.84 26.69 -6.90
N LEU A 316 1.44 26.41 -8.15
CA LEU A 316 2.33 25.77 -9.14
C LEU A 316 3.63 26.54 -9.38
N GLY A 317 3.57 27.88 -9.34
CA GLY A 317 4.77 28.73 -9.47
C GLY A 317 5.80 28.56 -8.34
N HIS A 318 5.41 27.93 -7.22
CA HIS A 318 6.31 27.63 -6.11
C HIS A 318 7.12 26.34 -6.30
N LEU A 319 6.70 25.44 -7.20
CA LEU A 319 7.45 24.22 -7.48
C LEU A 319 8.82 24.54 -8.11
N SER A 320 9.83 23.78 -7.72
CA SER A 320 11.12 23.76 -8.41
C SER A 320 10.92 23.29 -9.85
N THR A 321 11.64 23.93 -10.77
CA THR A 321 11.67 23.56 -12.19
C THR A 321 12.60 22.36 -12.44
N ALA A 322 13.39 21.95 -11.45
CA ALA A 322 14.19 20.75 -11.52
C ALA A 322 13.31 19.51 -11.73
N LYS A 323 13.74 18.60 -12.61
CA LYS A 323 13.08 17.30 -12.77
C LYS A 323 13.33 16.43 -11.54
N SER A 324 12.42 15.49 -11.28
CA SER A 324 12.66 14.44 -10.28
C SER A 324 13.90 13.60 -10.64
N PRO A 325 14.57 12.95 -9.68
CA PRO A 325 15.73 12.11 -9.94
C PRO A 325 15.45 11.04 -11.01
N GLN A 326 14.29 10.38 -10.94
CA GLN A 326 13.84 9.40 -11.93
C GLN A 326 13.77 9.99 -13.35
N GLN A 327 13.20 11.19 -13.49
CA GLN A 327 13.02 11.86 -14.78
C GLN A 327 14.32 12.49 -15.30
N MET A 328 15.20 12.96 -14.41
CA MET A 328 16.56 13.37 -14.76
C MET A 328 17.36 12.20 -15.33
N PHE A 329 17.29 11.04 -14.69
CA PHE A 329 17.91 9.83 -15.23
C PHE A 329 17.35 9.45 -16.60
N GLY A 330 16.02 9.48 -16.76
CA GLY A 330 15.40 9.22 -18.06
C GLY A 330 15.95 10.12 -19.17
N ALA A 331 16.20 11.40 -18.88
CA ALA A 331 16.83 12.31 -19.83
C ALA A 331 18.29 11.91 -20.14
N LEU A 332 19.11 11.66 -19.12
CA LEU A 332 20.52 11.30 -19.29
C LEU A 332 20.71 9.93 -19.95
N ALA A 333 19.84 8.97 -19.68
CA ALA A 333 19.81 7.66 -20.31
C ALA A 333 19.57 7.74 -21.82
N LYS A 334 19.06 8.89 -22.32
CA LYS A 334 18.72 9.14 -23.72
C LYS A 334 19.58 10.21 -24.40
N THR A 335 20.44 10.90 -23.65
CA THR A 335 21.35 11.91 -24.18
C THR A 335 22.80 11.56 -23.85
N TYR A 336 23.21 11.80 -22.60
CA TYR A 336 24.58 11.64 -22.14
C TYR A 336 25.10 10.20 -22.20
N TYR A 337 24.32 9.23 -21.73
CA TYR A 337 24.72 7.83 -21.69
C TYR A 337 24.96 7.23 -23.09
N PRO A 338 24.04 7.38 -24.08
CA PRO A 338 24.25 6.89 -25.44
C PRO A 338 25.54 7.40 -26.08
N GLU A 339 25.87 8.69 -25.90
CA GLU A 339 27.11 9.29 -26.41
C GLU A 339 28.36 8.64 -25.81
N LYS A 340 28.34 8.34 -24.51
CA LYS A 340 29.46 7.69 -23.81
C LYS A 340 29.59 6.21 -24.12
N ALA A 341 28.48 5.53 -24.38
CA ALA A 341 28.43 4.09 -24.61
C ALA A 341 28.53 3.71 -26.09
N GLY A 342 28.37 4.65 -27.03
CA GLY A 342 28.32 4.37 -28.46
C GLY A 342 27.06 3.61 -28.87
N ILE A 343 25.92 3.90 -28.22
CA ILE A 343 24.63 3.22 -28.44
C ILE A 343 23.65 4.22 -29.05
N ASP A 344 22.80 3.78 -29.96
CA ASP A 344 21.72 4.62 -30.50
C ASP A 344 20.64 4.84 -29.41
N PRO A 345 20.28 6.10 -29.07
CA PRO A 345 19.26 6.39 -28.06
C PRO A 345 17.91 5.68 -28.27
N LYS A 346 17.53 5.38 -29.52
CA LYS A 346 16.27 4.72 -29.87
C LYS A 346 16.22 3.24 -29.45
N ASP A 347 17.39 2.63 -29.27
CA ASP A 347 17.54 1.22 -28.91
C ASP A 347 17.61 1.04 -27.40
N ILE A 348 17.76 2.13 -26.63
CA ILE A 348 17.76 2.08 -25.17
C ILE A 348 16.33 1.92 -24.62
N VAL A 349 16.13 1.02 -23.66
CA VAL A 349 14.91 0.98 -22.84
C VAL A 349 15.31 1.32 -21.40
N SER A 350 14.66 2.32 -20.80
CA SER A 350 14.96 2.78 -19.44
C SER A 350 13.89 2.27 -18.48
N VAL A 351 14.27 1.39 -17.56
CA VAL A 351 13.41 0.84 -16.51
C VAL A 351 13.78 1.48 -15.17
N SER A 352 12.77 1.76 -14.33
CA SER A 352 12.98 2.28 -12.98
C SER A 352 12.30 1.40 -11.95
N ILE A 353 13.04 1.00 -10.92
CA ILE A 353 12.50 0.30 -9.76
C ILE A 353 12.32 1.32 -8.64
N MET A 354 11.07 1.62 -8.33
CA MET A 354 10.67 2.72 -7.44
C MET A 354 9.78 2.19 -6.30
N PRO A 355 9.90 2.75 -5.08
CA PRO A 355 8.98 2.49 -3.97
C PRO A 355 7.72 3.37 -4.10
N CYS A 356 7.26 3.61 -5.33
CA CYS A 356 6.24 4.58 -5.68
C CYS A 356 5.36 4.01 -6.80
N THR A 357 4.07 4.32 -6.75
CA THR A 357 3.11 4.00 -7.82
C THR A 357 2.78 5.22 -8.67
N ALA A 358 2.86 6.43 -8.10
CA ALA A 358 2.56 7.70 -8.77
C ALA A 358 3.60 8.09 -9.83
#